data_AF-A0A096BF17-F1
#
_entry.id   AF-A0A096BF17-F1
#
_cell.length_a   1.000
_cell.length_b   1.000
_cell.length_c   1.000
_cell.angle_alpha   90.00
_cell.angle_beta   90.00
_cell.angle_gamma   90.00
#
_symmetry.space_group_name_H-M   'P 1'
#
loop_
_entity.id
_entity.type
_entity.pdbx_description
1 polymer ?
#
loop_
_entity_poly.entity_id
_entity_poly.type
_entity_poly.pdbx_seq_one_letter_code
_entity_poly.pdbx_strand_id
1 'polypeptide(L)'
;MASMREVMDAMHTENVNLRRTVEKLRAENRTLRKQLEKYEGPKKNSNNSSTPPSKEPMKDEVLRRTKSLRRKSGLKPGGQPGHEGHLKKLVAVPDVIEECGSDFCRKCGRDLSDVEKELDYVSQVVDLPTMAPVVTEYRHYKKVCTCGCCNKGYTPRKRGNHIVFGRNIRAIVTYLNVVQCVPYERLASLMAEIFSVHMSQGTIRNIV
;
A
#
# COMPACT_ATOMS: atom_id res chain seq x y z
N MET A 1 14.23 -76.87 -58.33
CA MET A 1 15.00 -75.84 -57.57
C MET A 1 14.41 -74.42 -57.64
N ALA A 2 13.52 -74.07 -58.58
CA ALA A 2 12.90 -72.73 -58.65
C ALA A 2 11.84 -72.46 -57.55
N SER A 3 10.96 -73.43 -57.26
CA SER A 3 9.87 -73.30 -56.27
C SER A 3 10.33 -73.02 -54.83
N MET A 4 11.48 -73.52 -54.41
CA MET A 4 12.00 -73.30 -53.06
C MET A 4 12.62 -71.90 -52.90
N ARG A 5 13.14 -71.30 -53.99
CA ARG A 5 13.65 -69.92 -53.98
C ARG A 5 12.51 -68.91 -53.87
N GLU A 6 11.43 -69.12 -54.62
CA GLU A 6 10.24 -68.26 -54.56
C GLU A 6 9.62 -68.21 -53.16
N VAL A 7 9.55 -69.35 -52.47
CA VAL A 7 9.07 -69.42 -51.08
C VAL A 7 10.04 -68.72 -50.12
N MET A 8 11.36 -68.86 -50.31
CA MET A 8 12.35 -68.15 -49.51
C MET A 8 12.26 -66.62 -49.73
N ASP A 9 12.03 -66.16 -50.95
CA ASP A 9 11.90 -64.74 -51.28
C ASP A 9 10.60 -64.14 -50.73
N ALA A 10 9.49 -64.88 -50.79
CA ALA A 10 8.23 -64.51 -50.14
C ALA A 10 8.38 -64.43 -48.61
N MET A 11 9.05 -65.39 -47.99
CA MET A 11 9.32 -65.38 -46.55
C MET A 11 10.29 -64.25 -46.15
N HIS A 12 11.23 -63.89 -47.04
CA HIS A 12 12.15 -62.79 -46.79
C HIS A 12 11.46 -61.43 -46.87
N THR A 13 10.58 -61.25 -47.86
CA THR A 13 9.76 -60.02 -48.00
C THR A 13 8.79 -59.86 -46.83
N GLU A 14 8.16 -60.94 -46.36
CA GLU A 14 7.32 -60.92 -45.16
C GLU A 14 8.12 -60.57 -43.89
N ASN A 15 9.32 -61.15 -43.71
CA ASN A 15 10.21 -60.80 -42.61
C ASN A 15 10.62 -59.32 -42.62
N VAL A 16 10.89 -58.74 -43.80
CA VAL A 16 11.21 -57.31 -43.93
C VAL A 16 10.01 -56.45 -43.54
N ASN A 17 8.80 -56.82 -43.96
CA ASN A 17 7.57 -56.11 -43.61
C ASN A 17 7.27 -56.20 -42.11
N LEU A 18 7.41 -57.38 -41.51
CA LEU A 18 7.23 -57.57 -40.07
C LEU A 18 8.24 -56.75 -39.27
N ARG A 19 9.51 -56.71 -39.68
CA ARG A 19 10.55 -55.88 -39.03
C ARG A 19 10.21 -54.40 -39.06
N ARG A 20 9.76 -53.88 -40.21
CA ARG A 20 9.31 -52.48 -40.34
C ARG A 20 8.13 -52.16 -39.42
N THR A 21 7.14 -53.04 -39.33
CA THR A 21 5.99 -52.84 -38.44
C THR A 21 6.42 -52.87 -36.96
N VAL A 22 7.32 -53.78 -36.57
CA VAL A 22 7.85 -53.84 -35.21
C VAL A 22 8.62 -52.57 -34.85
N GLU A 23 9.43 -52.02 -35.75
CA GLU A 23 10.13 -50.76 -35.53
C GLU A 23 9.18 -49.58 -35.35
N LYS A 24 8.14 -49.50 -36.20
CA LYS A 24 7.10 -48.46 -36.09
C LYS A 24 6.35 -48.55 -34.76
N LEU A 25 5.87 -49.74 -34.38
CA LEU A 25 5.16 -49.94 -33.12
C LEU A 25 6.05 -49.69 -31.90
N ARG A 26 7.34 -50.04 -31.96
CA ARG A 26 8.30 -49.72 -30.89
C ARG A 26 8.54 -48.21 -30.77
N ALA A 27 8.59 -47.49 -31.89
CA ALA A 27 8.70 -46.04 -31.89
C ALA A 27 7.45 -45.39 -31.27
N GLU A 28 6.25 -45.82 -31.67
CA GLU A 28 4.99 -45.36 -31.10
C GLU A 28 4.89 -45.66 -29.60
N ASN A 29 5.26 -46.88 -29.17
CA ASN A 29 5.29 -47.25 -27.76
C ASN A 29 6.23 -46.34 -26.94
N ARG A 30 7.41 -46.01 -27.46
CA ARG A 30 8.34 -45.10 -26.79
C ARG A 30 7.75 -43.70 -26.64
N THR A 31 7.07 -43.21 -27.66
CA THR A 31 6.41 -41.89 -27.63
C THR A 31 5.26 -41.88 -26.62
N LEU A 32 4.39 -42.89 -26.66
CA LEU A 32 3.26 -43.01 -25.74
C LEU A 32 3.72 -43.14 -24.28
N ARG A 33 4.74 -43.96 -24.00
CA ARG A 33 5.31 -44.09 -22.66
C ARG A 33 5.86 -42.76 -22.13
N LYS A 34 6.58 -41.99 -22.95
CA LYS A 34 7.05 -40.64 -22.57
C LYS A 34 5.90 -39.66 -22.29
N GLN A 35 4.80 -39.76 -23.04
CA GLN A 35 3.62 -38.92 -22.79
C GLN A 35 2.89 -39.31 -21.50
N LEU A 36 2.85 -40.60 -21.17
CA LEU A 36 2.21 -41.13 -19.97
C LEU A 36 3.02 -40.89 -18.70
N GLU A 37 4.35 -40.82 -18.78
CA GLU A 37 5.25 -40.54 -17.65
C GLU A 37 4.86 -39.27 -16.87
N LYS A 38 4.31 -38.26 -17.55
CA LYS A 38 3.82 -37.02 -16.92
C LYS A 38 2.62 -37.24 -15.97
N TYR A 39 1.90 -38.34 -16.12
CA TYR A 39 0.67 -38.66 -15.38
C TYR A 39 0.84 -39.78 -14.35
N GLU A 40 1.97 -40.50 -14.37
CA GLU A 40 2.23 -41.63 -13.45
C GLU A 40 2.72 -41.19 -12.06
N GLY A 41 3.19 -39.95 -11.92
CA GLY A 41 3.62 -39.39 -10.63
C GLY A 41 2.49 -38.76 -9.81
N PRO A 42 2.60 -38.74 -8.46
CA PRO A 42 1.67 -38.01 -7.61
C PRO A 42 1.68 -36.51 -7.96
N LYS A 43 0.50 -35.86 -7.88
CA LYS A 43 0.40 -34.42 -8.16
C LYS A 43 1.33 -33.64 -7.23
N LYS A 44 2.17 -32.81 -7.85
CA LYS A 44 3.10 -31.90 -7.20
C LYS A 44 2.33 -30.78 -6.49
N ASN A 45 2.63 -30.56 -5.21
CA ASN A 45 2.10 -29.47 -4.41
C ASN A 45 3.19 -28.91 -3.50
N SER A 46 2.90 -27.82 -2.80
CA SER A 46 3.85 -27.13 -1.92
C SER A 46 4.26 -27.95 -0.71
N ASN A 47 3.61 -29.08 -0.46
CA ASN A 47 3.92 -29.98 0.65
C ASN A 47 4.87 -31.12 0.25
N ASN A 48 4.96 -31.46 -1.04
CA ASN A 48 5.75 -32.61 -1.51
C ASN A 48 6.81 -32.29 -2.59
N SER A 49 6.85 -31.07 -3.14
CA SER A 49 7.72 -30.81 -4.30
C SER A 49 8.28 -29.38 -4.42
N SER A 50 8.36 -28.63 -3.30
CA SER A 50 8.83 -27.23 -3.27
C SER A 50 8.18 -26.33 -4.32
N THR A 51 7.00 -26.72 -4.81
CA THR A 51 6.25 -25.98 -5.81
C THR A 51 5.51 -24.86 -5.10
N PRO A 52 5.70 -23.60 -5.49
CA PRO A 52 5.07 -22.50 -4.78
C PRO A 52 3.54 -22.60 -4.87
N PRO A 53 2.80 -22.21 -3.80
CA PRO A 53 1.34 -22.33 -3.74
C PRO A 53 0.61 -21.66 -4.91
N SER A 54 1.19 -20.62 -5.50
CA SER A 54 0.65 -19.88 -6.64
C SER A 54 0.62 -20.68 -7.95
N LYS A 55 1.32 -21.81 -8.03
CA LYS A 55 1.33 -22.71 -9.20
C LYS A 55 0.44 -23.95 -9.01
N GLU A 56 -0.32 -23.99 -7.91
CA GLU A 56 -1.28 -25.05 -7.64
C GLU A 56 -2.65 -24.74 -8.25
N PRO A 57 -3.51 -25.75 -8.46
CA PRO A 57 -4.86 -25.50 -8.95
C PRO A 57 -5.70 -24.69 -7.95
N MET A 58 -6.58 -23.83 -8.47
CA MET A 58 -7.44 -22.91 -7.72
C MET A 58 -8.18 -23.56 -6.53
N LYS A 59 -8.55 -24.84 -6.64
CA LYS A 59 -9.23 -25.58 -5.56
C LYS A 59 -8.36 -25.73 -4.31
N ASP A 60 -7.06 -25.97 -4.48
CA ASP A 60 -6.12 -26.14 -3.37
C ASP A 60 -5.79 -24.79 -2.70
N GLU A 61 -5.78 -23.71 -3.48
CA GLU A 61 -5.67 -22.35 -2.97
C GLU A 61 -6.87 -21.97 -2.07
N VAL A 62 -8.10 -22.29 -2.50
CA VAL A 62 -9.33 -22.03 -1.74
C VAL A 62 -9.32 -22.75 -0.39
N LEU A 63 -8.85 -24.01 -0.35
CA LEU A 63 -8.74 -24.79 0.89
C LEU A 63 -7.75 -24.18 1.90
N ARG A 64 -6.62 -23.63 1.43
CA ARG A 64 -5.66 -22.93 2.30
C ARG A 64 -6.19 -21.60 2.80
N ARG A 65 -6.86 -20.85 1.91
CA ARG A 65 -7.41 -19.53 2.24
C ARG A 65 -8.49 -19.62 3.33
N THR A 66 -9.20 -20.74 3.41
CA THR A 66 -10.26 -20.96 4.41
C THR A 66 -9.79 -21.64 5.69
N LYS A 67 -8.63 -22.32 5.70
CA LYS A 67 -8.07 -22.91 6.92
C LYS A 67 -7.10 -21.96 7.61
N SER A 68 -7.55 -21.34 8.69
CA SER A 68 -6.65 -20.66 9.62
C SER A 68 -5.66 -21.66 10.22
N LEU A 69 -4.36 -21.38 10.12
CA LEU A 69 -3.31 -22.12 10.84
C LEU A 69 -3.27 -21.75 12.33
N ARG A 70 -4.03 -20.72 12.74
CA ARG A 70 -4.05 -20.23 14.12
C ARG A 70 -4.77 -21.25 15.02
N ARG A 71 -4.06 -21.76 16.02
CA ARG A 71 -4.66 -22.53 17.11
C ARG A 71 -5.47 -21.59 18.01
N LYS A 72 -6.66 -22.02 18.44
CA LYS A 72 -7.45 -21.25 19.42
C LYS A 72 -6.64 -21.15 20.71
N SER A 73 -6.38 -19.94 21.19
CA SER A 73 -5.59 -19.69 22.40
C SER A 73 -6.37 -19.98 23.69
N GLY A 74 -7.71 -20.06 23.63
CA GLY A 74 -8.57 -20.21 24.81
C GLY A 74 -8.66 -18.97 25.70
N LEU A 75 -7.81 -17.96 25.46
CA LEU A 75 -7.77 -16.71 26.21
C LEU A 75 -8.93 -15.79 25.81
N LYS A 76 -9.52 -15.13 26.80
CA LYS A 76 -10.52 -14.08 26.56
C LYS A 76 -9.89 -12.91 25.81
N PRO A 77 -10.62 -12.23 24.90
CA PRO A 77 -10.17 -10.98 24.30
C PRO A 77 -9.87 -9.94 25.40
N GLY A 78 -8.70 -9.29 25.31
CA GLY A 78 -8.26 -8.28 26.28
C GLY A 78 -6.94 -8.62 26.97
N GLY A 79 -6.50 -7.72 27.86
CA GLY A 79 -5.35 -7.94 28.73
C GLY A 79 -5.58 -9.17 29.62
N GLN A 80 -4.58 -10.03 29.73
CA GLN A 80 -4.71 -11.21 30.60
C GLN A 80 -4.63 -10.79 32.07
N PRO A 81 -5.27 -11.54 32.99
CA PRO A 81 -5.15 -11.30 34.43
C PRO A 81 -3.67 -11.21 34.84
N GLY A 82 -3.28 -10.11 35.50
CA GLY A 82 -1.90 -9.84 35.90
C GLY A 82 -1.09 -8.92 34.96
N HIS A 83 -1.64 -8.54 33.80
CA HIS A 83 -1.04 -7.46 33.01
C HIS A 83 -1.33 -6.09 33.64
N GLU A 84 -0.26 -5.37 33.99
CA GLU A 84 -0.38 -3.97 34.37
C GLU A 84 -0.85 -3.12 33.18
N GLY A 85 -1.84 -2.26 33.43
CA GLY A 85 -2.29 -1.29 32.45
C GLY A 85 -1.24 -0.19 32.27
N HIS A 86 -0.79 0.03 31.04
CA HIS A 86 0.04 1.18 30.70
C HIS A 86 -0.85 2.34 30.23
N LEU A 87 -1.00 3.35 31.07
CA LEU A 87 -1.64 4.61 30.68
C LEU A 87 -0.65 5.50 29.92
N LYS A 88 -1.16 6.37 29.04
CA LYS A 88 -0.34 7.43 28.44
C LYS A 88 0.12 8.38 29.55
N LYS A 89 1.41 8.72 29.54
CA LYS A 89 1.97 9.70 30.48
C LYS A 89 1.51 11.10 30.11
N LEU A 90 1.22 11.91 31.13
CA LEU A 90 0.99 13.35 30.96
C LEU A 90 2.25 14.02 30.41
N VAL A 91 2.06 14.95 29.49
CA VAL A 91 3.11 15.84 28.99
C VAL A 91 3.46 16.83 30.11
N ALA A 92 4.74 16.93 30.46
CA ALA A 92 5.18 17.77 31.58
C ALA A 92 4.95 19.28 31.33
N VAL A 93 5.06 19.71 30.07
CA VAL A 93 4.88 21.11 29.66
C VAL A 93 3.91 21.13 28.46
N PRO A 94 2.60 21.37 28.68
CA PRO A 94 1.65 21.48 27.58
C PRO A 94 1.80 22.82 26.84
N ASP A 95 1.39 22.87 25.58
CA ASP A 95 1.45 24.10 24.76
C ASP A 95 0.50 25.20 25.28
N VAL A 96 -0.64 24.80 25.85
CA VAL A 96 -1.67 25.68 26.42
C VAL A 96 -2.19 25.07 27.72
N ILE A 97 -2.44 25.91 28.74
CA ILE A 97 -3.10 25.52 30.00
C ILE A 97 -4.41 26.30 30.09
N GLU A 98 -5.53 25.58 30.15
CA GLU A 98 -6.85 26.14 30.43
C GLU A 98 -7.30 25.70 31.82
N GLU A 99 -7.64 26.67 32.66
CA GLU A 99 -8.14 26.39 34.01
C GLU A 99 -9.66 26.22 33.98
N CYS A 100 -10.14 25.04 34.35
CA CYS A 100 -11.57 24.76 34.45
C CYS A 100 -12.02 24.88 35.91
N GLY A 101 -12.76 25.93 36.22
CA GLY A 101 -13.32 26.19 37.55
C GLY A 101 -14.78 26.64 37.48
N SER A 102 -15.43 26.72 38.65
CA SER A 102 -16.78 27.27 38.78
C SER A 102 -16.71 28.61 39.48
N ASP A 103 -17.10 29.68 38.80
CA ASP A 103 -17.12 31.04 39.39
C ASP A 103 -18.25 31.22 40.41
N PHE A 104 -19.26 30.34 40.37
CA PHE A 104 -20.39 30.38 41.28
C PHE A 104 -20.60 29.05 41.99
N CYS A 105 -21.09 29.11 43.22
CA CYS A 105 -21.48 27.94 43.97
C CYS A 105 -22.69 27.27 43.30
N ARG A 106 -22.54 26.01 42.89
CA ARG A 106 -23.61 25.23 42.24
C ARG A 106 -24.88 25.03 43.07
N LYS A 107 -24.82 25.25 44.40
CA LYS A 107 -25.97 25.06 45.31
C LYS A 107 -26.71 26.35 45.62
N CYS A 108 -26.00 27.43 45.92
CA CYS A 108 -26.60 28.69 46.39
C CYS A 108 -26.37 29.88 45.46
N GLY A 109 -25.60 29.73 44.39
CA GLY A 109 -25.31 30.79 43.42
C GLY A 109 -24.38 31.89 43.91
N ARG A 110 -23.78 31.74 45.11
CA ARG A 110 -22.79 32.69 45.62
C ARG A 110 -21.55 32.73 44.72
N ASP A 111 -21.04 33.94 44.48
CA ASP A 111 -19.76 34.17 43.80
C ASP A 111 -18.59 33.56 44.58
N LEU A 112 -17.71 32.87 43.87
CA LEU A 112 -16.52 32.19 44.38
C LEU A 112 -15.22 32.82 43.88
N SER A 113 -15.28 33.97 43.19
CA SER A 113 -14.10 34.67 42.64
C SER A 113 -13.04 34.99 43.71
N ASP A 114 -13.46 35.22 44.95
CA ASP A 114 -12.58 35.51 46.09
C ASP A 114 -12.13 34.26 46.87
N VAL A 115 -12.55 33.06 46.46
CA VAL A 115 -12.21 31.80 47.12
C VAL A 115 -10.96 31.20 46.46
N GLU A 116 -9.97 30.83 47.27
CA GLU A 116 -8.77 30.14 46.76
C GLU A 116 -9.12 28.80 46.11
N LYS A 117 -8.58 28.56 44.90
CA LYS A 117 -8.74 27.31 44.15
C LYS A 117 -7.72 26.26 44.60
N GLU A 118 -8.16 25.02 44.70
CA GLU A 118 -7.31 23.84 44.88
C GLU A 118 -7.36 22.96 43.63
N LEU A 119 -6.21 22.44 43.19
CA LEU A 119 -6.12 21.58 42.01
C LEU A 119 -6.54 20.15 42.38
N ASP A 120 -7.71 19.72 41.89
CA ASP A 120 -8.22 18.36 42.12
C ASP A 120 -7.50 17.32 41.24
N TYR A 121 -7.46 17.55 39.92
CA TYR A 121 -6.74 16.68 38.99
C TYR A 121 -6.34 17.42 37.70
N VAL A 122 -5.45 16.80 36.91
CA VAL A 122 -5.03 17.30 35.59
C VAL A 122 -5.43 16.30 34.51
N SER A 123 -6.08 16.79 33.46
CA SER A 123 -6.34 16.04 32.23
C SER A 123 -5.76 16.80 31.03
N GLN A 124 -5.28 16.09 30.02
CA GLN A 124 -4.74 16.69 28.81
C GLN A 124 -5.44 16.13 27.57
N VAL A 125 -5.80 17.04 26.66
CA VAL A 125 -6.28 16.71 25.33
C VAL A 125 -5.15 17.00 24.35
N VAL A 126 -4.78 16.01 23.54
CA VAL A 126 -3.81 16.17 22.45
C VAL A 126 -4.60 16.23 21.15
N ASP A 127 -4.62 17.41 20.53
CA ASP A 127 -5.33 17.65 19.28
C ASP A 127 -4.43 18.33 18.24
N LEU A 128 -4.85 18.34 16.98
CA LEU A 128 -4.18 19.03 15.89
C LEU A 128 -4.79 20.42 15.68
N PRO A 129 -3.97 21.44 15.37
CA PRO A 129 -4.51 22.73 14.97
C PRO A 129 -5.27 22.59 13.64
N THR A 130 -6.08 23.61 13.30
CA THR A 130 -6.75 23.65 12.01
C THR A 130 -5.73 23.60 10.86
N MET A 131 -5.81 22.55 10.05
CA MET A 131 -4.89 22.29 8.94
C MET A 131 -5.34 23.04 7.68
N ALA A 132 -5.11 24.35 7.64
CA ALA A 132 -5.46 25.22 6.51
C ALA A 132 -4.24 25.92 5.90
N PRO A 133 -4.19 26.14 4.58
CA PRO A 133 -3.08 26.83 3.94
C PRO A 133 -3.21 28.34 4.13
N VAL A 134 -2.10 28.99 4.44
CA VAL A 134 -2.01 30.46 4.41
C VAL A 134 -1.64 30.91 3.01
N VAL A 135 -2.51 31.69 2.36
CA VAL A 135 -2.28 32.23 1.01
C VAL A 135 -1.79 33.66 1.12
N THR A 136 -0.53 33.90 0.74
CA THR A 136 0.05 35.26 0.67
C THR A 136 0.03 35.77 -0.76
N GLU A 137 -0.72 36.84 -1.01
CA GLU A 137 -0.75 37.53 -2.31
C GLU A 137 0.38 38.58 -2.38
N TYR A 138 1.30 38.43 -3.33
CA TYR A 138 2.34 39.42 -3.60
C TYR A 138 1.91 40.35 -4.75
N ARG A 139 1.63 41.61 -4.42
CA ARG A 139 1.26 42.64 -5.41
C ARG A 139 2.47 43.45 -5.85
N HIS A 140 2.70 43.50 -7.15
CA HIS A 140 3.86 44.15 -7.74
C HIS A 140 3.45 45.43 -8.48
N TYR A 141 3.89 46.59 -7.98
CA TYR A 141 3.52 47.90 -8.52
C TYR A 141 4.70 48.59 -9.19
N LYS A 142 4.49 49.06 -10.42
CA LYS A 142 5.44 49.97 -11.10
C LYS A 142 5.06 51.42 -10.79
N LYS A 143 6.05 52.30 -10.67
CA LYS A 143 5.85 53.76 -10.56
C LYS A 143 6.49 54.45 -11.74
N VAL A 144 5.78 55.38 -12.37
CA VAL A 144 6.32 56.20 -13.46
C VAL A 144 6.61 57.58 -12.89
N CYS A 145 7.85 58.05 -13.03
CA CYS A 145 8.27 59.37 -12.60
C CYS A 145 7.72 60.44 -13.56
N THR A 146 7.64 61.69 -13.12
CA THR A 146 7.27 62.85 -13.97
C THR A 146 8.23 63.03 -15.15
N CYS A 147 9.49 62.57 -15.05
CA CYS A 147 10.44 62.53 -16.17
C CYS A 147 10.21 61.40 -17.19
N GLY A 148 9.19 60.55 -16.98
CA GLY A 148 8.87 59.41 -17.86
C GLY A 148 9.56 58.09 -17.51
N CYS A 149 10.54 58.08 -16.59
CA CYS A 149 11.23 56.85 -16.19
C CYS A 149 10.30 55.87 -15.43
N CYS A 150 10.31 54.59 -15.83
CA CYS A 150 9.52 53.52 -15.22
C CYS A 150 10.35 52.74 -14.18
N ASN A 151 9.94 52.84 -12.91
CA ASN A 151 10.63 52.25 -11.77
C ASN A 151 9.90 50.98 -11.30
N LYS A 152 10.65 49.88 -11.21
CA LYS A 152 10.16 48.58 -10.72
C LYS A 152 11.10 48.09 -9.62
N GLY A 153 10.58 47.90 -8.40
CA GLY A 153 11.33 47.34 -7.26
C GLY A 153 11.33 45.81 -7.21
N TYR A 154 11.06 45.14 -8.32
CA TYR A 154 10.92 43.69 -8.39
C TYR A 154 11.44 43.18 -9.73
N THR A 155 11.93 41.94 -9.73
CA THR A 155 12.31 41.27 -10.97
C THR A 155 11.08 41.00 -11.82
N PRO A 156 11.12 41.30 -13.13
CA PRO A 156 10.03 40.96 -14.04
C PRO A 156 9.67 39.48 -13.93
N ARG A 157 8.36 39.21 -13.93
CA ARG A 157 7.87 37.83 -13.85
C ARG A 157 8.37 37.03 -15.07
N LYS A 158 9.08 35.94 -14.81
CA LYS A 158 9.37 34.91 -15.83
C LYS A 158 8.07 34.17 -16.17
N ARG A 159 7.94 33.67 -17.41
CA ARG A 159 6.78 32.82 -17.78
C ARG A 159 6.67 31.65 -16.81
N GLY A 160 5.48 31.46 -16.22
CA GLY A 160 5.24 30.44 -15.19
C GLY A 160 3.87 30.62 -14.52
N ASN A 161 3.54 29.70 -13.62
CA ASN A 161 2.24 29.67 -12.95
C ASN A 161 2.00 30.91 -12.07
N HIS A 162 0.72 31.30 -11.93
CA HIS A 162 0.31 32.41 -11.05
C HIS A 162 0.35 32.03 -9.58
N ILE A 163 0.10 30.76 -9.27
CA ILE A 163 0.09 30.20 -7.92
C ILE A 163 1.28 29.24 -7.80
N VAL A 164 2.01 29.36 -6.69
CA VAL A 164 3.17 28.52 -6.38
C VAL A 164 3.00 27.95 -4.98
N PHE A 165 3.05 26.63 -4.87
CA PHE A 165 3.03 25.96 -3.57
C PHE A 165 4.35 26.18 -2.83
N GLY A 166 4.23 26.58 -1.55
CA GLY A 166 5.37 26.85 -0.67
C GLY A 166 6.15 25.59 -0.27
N ARG A 167 7.27 25.80 0.44
CA ARG A 167 8.23 24.73 0.81
C ARG A 167 7.59 23.61 1.63
N ASN A 168 6.72 23.96 2.57
CA ASN A 168 6.07 22.97 3.46
C ASN A 168 5.11 22.05 2.70
N ILE A 169 4.28 22.59 1.81
CA ILE A 169 3.38 21.78 0.97
C ILE A 169 4.19 20.83 0.09
N ARG A 170 5.27 21.34 -0.54
CA ARG A 170 6.14 20.51 -1.36
C ARG A 170 6.77 19.37 -0.55
N ALA A 171 7.28 19.66 0.64
CA ALA A 171 7.89 18.66 1.52
C ALA A 171 6.89 17.56 1.91
N ILE A 172 5.66 17.92 2.28
CA ILE A 172 4.60 16.97 2.62
C ILE A 172 4.26 16.08 1.42
N VAL A 173 4.05 16.68 0.24
CA VAL A 173 3.73 15.96 -1.00
C VAL A 173 4.85 14.98 -1.36
N THR A 174 6.11 15.44 -1.34
CA THR A 174 7.27 14.58 -1.62
C THR A 174 7.41 13.46 -0.60
N TYR A 175 7.26 13.73 0.69
CA TYR A 175 7.34 12.69 1.72
C TYR A 175 6.25 11.64 1.57
N LEU A 176 4.99 12.06 1.39
CA LEU A 176 3.87 11.14 1.24
C LEU A 176 3.97 10.31 -0.05
N ASN A 177 4.46 10.88 -1.14
CA ASN A 177 4.64 10.11 -2.36
C ASN A 177 5.86 9.18 -2.33
N VAL A 178 7.03 9.69 -1.94
CA VAL A 178 8.30 8.95 -2.04
C VAL A 178 8.47 7.97 -0.89
N VAL A 179 8.17 8.38 0.34
CA VAL A 179 8.42 7.56 1.55
C VAL A 179 7.20 6.71 1.89
N GLN A 180 5.99 7.27 1.80
CA GLN A 180 4.75 6.56 2.13
C GLN A 180 4.10 5.88 0.90
N CYS A 181 4.71 6.01 -0.29
CA CYS A 181 4.26 5.42 -1.54
C CYS A 181 2.79 5.72 -1.89
N VAL A 182 2.28 6.90 -1.50
CA VAL A 182 0.89 7.29 -1.76
C VAL A 182 0.73 7.62 -3.26
N PRO A 183 -0.16 6.92 -4.01
CA PRO A 183 -0.39 7.20 -5.42
C PRO A 183 -0.91 8.62 -5.66
N TYR A 184 -0.61 9.20 -6.82
CA TYR A 184 -0.92 10.60 -7.12
C TYR A 184 -2.38 10.98 -6.94
N GLU A 185 -3.31 10.14 -7.37
CA GLU A 185 -4.75 10.39 -7.19
C GLU A 185 -5.12 10.48 -5.71
N ARG A 186 -4.69 9.49 -4.91
CA ARG A 186 -4.95 9.47 -3.47
C ARG A 186 -4.27 10.63 -2.75
N LEU A 187 -3.08 11.02 -3.20
CA LEU A 187 -2.37 12.17 -2.64
C LEU A 187 -3.10 13.48 -2.96
N ALA A 188 -3.65 13.64 -4.17
CA ALA A 188 -4.46 14.81 -4.51
C ALA A 188 -5.73 14.91 -3.64
N SER A 189 -6.44 13.81 -3.44
CA SER A 189 -7.60 13.76 -2.53
C SER A 189 -7.21 14.07 -1.09
N LEU A 190 -6.12 13.47 -0.59
CA LEU A 190 -5.62 13.71 0.76
C LEU A 190 -5.27 15.18 0.99
N MET A 191 -4.59 15.82 0.03
CA MET A 191 -4.25 17.24 0.11
C MET A 191 -5.51 18.12 0.11
N ALA A 192 -6.54 17.76 -0.65
CA ALA A 192 -7.81 18.49 -0.67
C ALA A 192 -8.60 18.31 0.63
N GLU A 193 -8.71 17.08 1.14
CA GLU A 193 -9.58 16.73 2.28
C GLU A 193 -8.96 17.13 3.62
N ILE A 194 -7.66 16.88 3.83
CA ILE A 194 -6.99 17.13 5.11
C ILE A 194 -6.43 18.55 5.18
N PHE A 195 -5.81 19.00 4.10
CA PHE A 195 -5.07 20.27 4.09
C PHE A 195 -5.83 21.40 3.39
N SER A 196 -7.03 21.15 2.84
CA SER A 196 -7.77 22.14 2.03
C SER A 196 -6.95 22.69 0.86
N VAL A 197 -6.01 21.91 0.31
CA VAL A 197 -5.15 22.28 -0.82
C VAL A 197 -5.52 21.47 -2.05
N HIS A 198 -6.18 22.11 -3.00
CA HIS A 198 -6.46 21.50 -4.30
C HIS A 198 -5.24 21.52 -5.21
N MET A 199 -4.84 20.34 -5.70
CA MET A 199 -3.78 20.20 -6.69
C MET A 199 -4.05 19.04 -7.63
N SER A 200 -3.62 19.17 -8.89
CA SER A 200 -3.74 18.09 -9.87
C SER A 200 -2.62 17.06 -9.73
N GLN A 201 -2.83 15.84 -10.23
CA GLN A 201 -1.78 14.82 -10.31
C GLN A 201 -0.54 15.32 -11.08
N GLY A 202 -0.75 16.13 -12.13
CA GLY A 202 0.34 16.77 -12.86
C GLY A 202 1.16 17.76 -12.01
N THR A 203 0.50 18.45 -11.06
CA THR A 203 1.20 19.32 -10.12
C THR A 203 2.03 18.52 -9.12
N ILE A 204 1.47 17.43 -8.60
CA ILE A 204 2.18 16.50 -7.71
C ILE A 204 3.42 15.94 -8.43
N ARG A 205 3.27 15.48 -9.67
CA ARG A 205 4.40 15.01 -10.50
C ARG A 205 5.49 16.07 -10.71
N ASN A 206 5.15 17.35 -10.75
CA ASN A 206 6.13 18.43 -10.89
C ASN A 206 6.83 18.79 -9.56
N ILE A 207 6.27 18.33 -8.43
CA ILE A 207 6.83 18.54 -7.09
C ILE A 207 7.79 17.40 -6.70
N VAL A 208 7.42 16.16 -7.04
CA VAL A 208 8.15 14.94 -6.71
C VAL A 208 9.27 14.66 -7.70
#